data_AF-A0A096B840-F1
#
_entry.id   AF-A0A096B840-F1
#
_cell.length_a   1.000
_cell.length_b   1.000
_cell.length_c   1.000
_cell.angle_alpha   90.00
_cell.angle_beta   90.00
_cell.angle_gamma   90.00
#
_symmetry.space_group_name_H-M   'P 1'
#
loop_
_entity.id
_entity.type
_entity.pdbx_description
1 polymer ?
#
loop_
_entity_poly.entity_id
_entity_poly.type
_entity_poly.pdbx_seq_one_letter_code
_entity_poly.pdbx_strand_id
1 'polypeptide(L)'
;MDEKELRKALEIHLDTLRRNLEVVSLEVLKTKYQKPYEELRGQICKAATEYTRHVALCDIRIRRSLFDEAKTYIDAAIQQTQCLKKISEAAFQRQDMDEIAALAHTLREEIEKSLHYFYLDHMCLLVTRECIDDPNKVPEIYNKATSCVWRDGAWLLMEDTETAILLSAPIINELPPAEAAA
;
A
#
# COMPACT_ATOMS: atom_id res chain seq x y z
N MET A 1 -4.69 2.29 -15.68
CA MET A 1 -3.69 3.19 -16.28
C MET A 1 -2.33 2.75 -15.79
N ASP A 2 -1.34 2.77 -16.67
CA ASP A 2 0.05 2.55 -16.32
C ASP A 2 0.59 3.72 -15.47
N GLU A 3 1.53 3.45 -14.57
CA GLU A 3 2.11 4.47 -13.67
C GLU A 3 2.65 5.67 -14.47
N LYS A 4 3.29 5.40 -15.61
CA LYS A 4 3.86 6.43 -16.48
C LYS A 4 2.82 7.40 -17.02
N GLU A 5 1.61 6.91 -17.32
CA GLU A 5 0.52 7.75 -17.82
C GLU A 5 -0.09 8.59 -16.69
N LEU A 6 -0.20 8.04 -15.47
CA LEU A 6 -0.62 8.79 -14.29
C LEU A 6 0.37 9.91 -13.95
N ARG A 7 1.67 9.59 -14.00
CA ARG A 7 2.75 10.56 -13.78
C ARG A 7 2.69 11.71 -14.80
N LYS A 8 2.63 11.41 -16.09
CA LYS A 8 2.53 12.42 -17.15
C LYS A 8 1.30 13.32 -16.97
N ALA A 9 0.14 12.74 -16.64
CA ALA A 9 -1.08 13.50 -16.43
C ALA A 9 -0.92 14.51 -15.27
N LEU A 10 -0.30 14.08 -14.16
CA LEU A 10 -0.01 14.97 -13.04
C LEU A 10 1.03 16.04 -13.41
N GLU A 11 2.12 15.67 -14.09
CA GLU A 11 3.15 16.60 -14.58
C GLU A 11 2.55 17.73 -15.42
N ILE A 12 1.62 17.43 -16.33
CA ILE A 12 0.94 18.45 -17.17
C ILE A 12 0.22 19.50 -16.31
N HIS A 13 -0.50 19.06 -15.27
CA HIS A 13 -1.22 19.98 -14.39
C HIS A 13 -0.28 20.78 -13.48
N LEU A 14 0.77 20.17 -12.96
CA LEU A 14 1.80 20.84 -12.16
C LEU A 14 2.55 21.89 -12.98
N ASP A 15 2.93 21.55 -14.22
CA ASP A 15 3.55 22.47 -15.17
C ASP A 15 2.66 23.68 -15.48
N THR A 16 1.36 23.45 -15.60
CA THR A 16 0.38 24.52 -15.83
C THR A 16 0.34 25.47 -14.63
N LEU A 17 0.31 24.94 -13.41
CA LEU A 17 0.35 25.76 -12.20
C LEU A 17 1.67 26.54 -12.08
N ARG A 18 2.80 25.89 -12.38
CA ARG A 18 4.13 26.52 -12.34
C ARG A 18 4.20 27.71 -13.31
N ARG A 19 3.82 27.52 -14.57
CA ARG A 19 3.77 28.59 -15.59
C ARG A 19 2.84 29.74 -15.21
N ASN A 20 1.71 29.44 -14.57
CA ASN A 20 0.80 30.47 -14.09
C ASN A 20 1.48 31.34 -13.00
N LEU A 21 2.18 30.71 -12.06
CA LEU A 21 2.86 31.41 -10.95
C LEU A 21 4.08 32.22 -11.41
N GLU A 22 4.70 31.88 -12.54
CA GLU A 22 5.76 32.69 -13.17
C GLU A 22 5.23 34.01 -13.73
N VAL A 23 3.96 34.06 -14.15
CA VAL A 23 3.37 35.21 -14.85
C VAL A 23 2.49 36.06 -13.92
N VAL A 24 1.80 35.43 -12.97
CA VAL A 24 0.87 36.10 -12.06
C VAL A 24 1.05 35.60 -10.63
N SER A 25 0.90 36.51 -9.66
CA SER A 25 0.95 36.13 -8.25
C SER A 25 -0.23 35.24 -7.86
N LEU A 26 -0.05 34.45 -6.80
CA LEU A 26 -1.09 33.59 -6.26
C LEU A 26 -2.36 34.36 -5.87
N GLU A 27 -2.24 35.61 -5.42
CA GLU A 27 -3.38 36.46 -5.07
C GLU A 27 -4.23 36.82 -6.30
N VAL A 28 -3.57 37.13 -7.42
CA VAL A 28 -4.26 37.42 -8.69
C VAL A 28 -4.97 36.17 -9.21
N LEU A 29 -4.34 34.99 -9.07
CA LEU A 29 -4.98 33.71 -9.43
C LEU A 29 -6.23 33.43 -8.60
N LYS A 30 -6.18 33.68 -7.29
CA LYS A 30 -7.30 33.45 -6.37
C LYS A 30 -8.44 34.47 -6.51
N THR A 31 -8.20 35.60 -7.17
CA THR A 31 -9.18 36.69 -7.31
C THR A 31 -9.68 36.79 -8.75
N LYS A 32 -8.87 37.35 -9.66
CA LYS A 32 -9.24 37.62 -11.05
C LYS A 32 -9.44 36.34 -11.87
N TYR A 33 -8.70 35.28 -11.56
CA TYR A 33 -8.74 33.99 -12.26
C TYR A 33 -9.25 32.86 -11.36
N GLN A 34 -10.10 33.17 -10.38
CA GLN A 34 -10.51 32.22 -9.34
C GLN A 34 -11.06 30.90 -9.92
N LYS A 35 -12.01 30.96 -10.87
CA LYS A 35 -12.63 29.77 -11.47
C LYS A 35 -11.63 28.81 -12.13
N PRO A 36 -10.81 29.25 -13.11
CA PRO A 36 -9.84 28.35 -13.73
C PRO A 36 -8.75 27.90 -12.75
N TYR A 37 -8.40 28.70 -11.74
CA TYR A 37 -7.46 28.29 -10.70
C TYR A 37 -8.03 27.17 -9.80
N GLU A 38 -9.29 27.30 -9.37
CA GLU A 38 -9.97 26.27 -8.57
C GLU A 38 -10.16 24.97 -9.35
N GLU A 39 -10.48 25.07 -10.64
CA GLU A 39 -10.57 23.91 -11.54
C GLU A 39 -9.23 23.19 -11.66
N LEU A 40 -8.14 23.93 -11.94
CA LEU A 40 -6.79 23.38 -12.01
C LEU A 40 -6.38 22.73 -10.68
N ARG A 41 -6.71 23.36 -9.55
CA ARG A 41 -6.45 22.80 -8.22
C ARG A 41 -7.19 21.47 -8.02
N GLY A 42 -8.44 21.37 -8.48
CA GLY A 42 -9.21 20.14 -8.47
C GLY A 42 -8.58 19.04 -9.32
N GLN A 43 -8.10 19.39 -10.52
CA GLN A 43 -7.40 18.48 -11.42
C GLN A 43 -6.09 17.96 -10.81
N ILE A 44 -5.28 18.84 -10.21
CA ILE A 44 -4.04 18.46 -9.51
C ILE A 44 -4.36 17.52 -8.34
N CYS A 45 -5.34 17.86 -7.48
CA CYS A 45 -5.74 17.00 -6.37
C CYS A 45 -6.17 15.60 -6.86
N LYS A 46 -6.99 15.54 -7.91
CA LYS A 46 -7.46 14.28 -8.48
C LYS A 46 -6.30 13.46 -9.03
N ALA A 47 -5.47 14.05 -9.89
CA ALA A 47 -4.33 13.37 -10.51
C ALA A 47 -3.29 12.91 -9.47
N ALA A 48 -2.98 13.75 -8.47
CA ALA A 48 -2.09 13.40 -7.37
C ALA A 48 -2.64 12.25 -6.52
N THR A 49 -3.95 12.24 -6.26
CA THR A 49 -4.61 11.15 -5.54
C THR A 49 -4.56 9.85 -6.33
N GLU A 50 -4.87 9.89 -7.63
CA GLU A 50 -4.84 8.72 -8.50
C GLU A 50 -3.42 8.15 -8.63
N TYR A 51 -2.42 9.01 -8.86
CA TYR A 51 -1.01 8.62 -8.92
C TYR A 51 -0.54 8.02 -7.59
N THR A 52 -0.73 8.72 -6.47
CA THR A 52 -0.28 8.26 -5.15
C THR A 52 -0.95 6.94 -4.78
N ARG A 53 -2.27 6.81 -5.01
CA ARG A 53 -3.00 5.57 -4.75
C ARG A 53 -2.46 4.41 -5.58
N HIS A 54 -2.14 4.65 -6.85
CA HIS A 54 -1.56 3.62 -7.72
C HIS A 54 -0.19 3.18 -7.18
N VAL A 55 0.75 4.10 -7.00
CA VAL A 55 2.11 3.78 -6.52
C VAL A 55 2.07 3.09 -5.15
N ALA A 56 1.26 3.60 -4.22
CA ALA A 56 1.25 3.13 -2.83
C ALA A 56 0.53 1.79 -2.63
N LEU A 57 -0.41 1.41 -3.51
CA LEU A 57 -1.30 0.25 -3.28
C LEU A 57 -1.33 -0.77 -4.42
N CYS A 58 -0.68 -0.52 -5.56
CA CYS A 58 -0.65 -1.47 -6.66
C CYS A 58 -0.01 -2.80 -6.22
N ASP A 59 -0.55 -3.91 -6.74
CA ASP A 59 -0.14 -5.28 -6.45
C ASP A 59 -0.30 -5.77 -5.01
N ILE A 60 -0.87 -4.96 -4.11
CA ILE A 60 -1.25 -5.41 -2.77
C ILE A 60 -2.48 -6.32 -2.87
N ARG A 61 -2.31 -7.60 -2.51
CA ARG A 61 -3.39 -8.58 -2.48
C ARG A 61 -3.92 -8.77 -1.05
N ILE A 62 -5.22 -8.59 -0.87
CA ILE A 62 -5.92 -8.85 0.39
C ILE A 62 -7.28 -9.49 0.06
N ARG A 63 -7.61 -10.60 0.72
CA ARG A 63 -8.89 -11.30 0.62
C ARG A 63 -9.96 -10.36 1.17
N ARG A 64 -11.07 -10.22 0.42
CA ARG A 64 -12.13 -9.26 0.73
C ARG A 64 -12.68 -9.38 2.16
N SER A 65 -12.78 -10.59 2.69
CA SER A 65 -13.27 -10.84 4.05
C SER A 65 -12.36 -10.29 5.16
N LEU A 66 -11.08 -10.06 4.85
CA LEU A 66 -10.07 -9.55 5.79
C LEU A 66 -9.67 -8.10 5.48
N PHE A 67 -10.36 -7.46 4.52
CA PHE A 67 -10.02 -6.11 4.09
C PHE A 67 -10.21 -5.08 5.20
N ASP A 68 -11.28 -5.17 5.99
CA ASP A 68 -11.54 -4.21 7.08
C ASP A 68 -10.46 -4.27 8.16
N GLU A 69 -9.93 -5.47 8.43
CA GLU A 69 -8.79 -5.66 9.33
C GLU A 69 -7.51 -5.08 8.72
N ALA A 70 -7.17 -5.46 7.48
CA ALA A 70 -6.00 -4.92 6.79
C ALA A 70 -6.03 -3.39 6.65
N LYS A 71 -7.23 -2.81 6.50
CA LYS A 71 -7.42 -1.36 6.43
C LYS A 71 -6.89 -0.67 7.68
N THR A 72 -7.01 -1.28 8.86
CA THR A 72 -6.46 -0.69 10.10
C THR A 72 -4.94 -0.53 10.05
N TYR A 73 -4.23 -1.50 9.48
CA TYR A 73 -2.78 -1.45 9.26
C TYR A 73 -2.40 -0.38 8.22
N ILE A 74 -3.16 -0.28 7.14
CA ILE A 74 -2.93 0.73 6.08
C ILE A 74 -3.17 2.14 6.64
N ASP A 75 -4.28 2.36 7.35
CA ASP A 75 -4.62 3.66 7.93
C ASP A 75 -3.56 4.09 8.96
N ALA A 76 -3.07 3.16 9.79
CA ALA A 76 -2.01 3.43 10.74
C ALA A 76 -0.71 3.89 10.05
N ALA A 77 -0.31 3.23 8.96
CA ALA A 77 0.85 3.63 8.17
C ALA A 77 0.67 5.02 7.54
N ILE A 78 -0.52 5.31 7.00
CA ILE A 78 -0.84 6.64 6.44
C ILE A 78 -0.74 7.72 7.52
N GLN A 79 -1.27 7.47 8.72
CA GLN A 79 -1.27 8.43 9.82
C GLN A 79 0.16 8.72 10.34
N GLN A 80 1.00 7.69 10.47
CA GLN A 80 2.35 7.84 11.00
C GLN A 80 3.27 8.63 10.06
N THR A 81 3.15 8.43 8.75
CA THR A 81 4.10 8.99 7.78
C THR A 81 3.85 10.44 7.38
N GLN A 82 2.60 10.90 7.51
CA GLN A 82 2.14 12.20 7.02
C GLN A 82 2.44 12.45 5.52
N CYS A 83 2.70 11.39 4.73
CA CYS A 83 3.11 11.53 3.33
C CYS A 83 2.06 12.26 2.49
N LEU A 84 0.77 12.03 2.74
CA LEU A 84 -0.31 12.71 2.01
C LEU A 84 -0.27 14.23 2.18
N LYS A 85 0.11 14.72 3.37
CA LYS A 85 0.28 16.15 3.62
C LYS A 85 1.49 16.69 2.84
N LYS A 86 2.62 15.99 2.90
CA LYS A 86 3.85 16.37 2.18
C LYS A 86 3.66 16.36 0.66
N ILE A 87 2.90 15.40 0.13
CA ILE A 87 2.55 15.32 -1.30
C ILE A 87 1.72 16.52 -1.71
N SER A 88 0.74 16.92 -0.90
CA SER A 88 -0.06 18.13 -1.15
C SER A 88 0.82 19.39 -1.17
N GLU A 89 1.77 19.51 -0.24
CA GLU A 89 2.74 20.61 -0.20
C GLU A 89 3.66 20.60 -1.43
N ALA A 90 4.19 19.44 -1.81
CA ALA A 90 5.01 19.28 -3.01
C ALA A 90 4.24 19.69 -4.28
N ALA A 91 2.98 19.28 -4.41
CA ALA A 91 2.15 19.63 -5.56
C ALA A 91 1.82 21.14 -5.65
N PHE A 92 1.39 21.75 -4.54
CA PHE A 92 0.86 23.13 -4.57
C PHE A 92 1.86 24.22 -4.20
N GLN A 93 2.97 23.90 -3.55
CA GLN A 93 3.99 24.89 -3.20
C GLN A 93 5.23 24.80 -4.09
N ARG A 94 5.65 23.59 -4.46
CA ARG A 94 6.89 23.34 -5.21
C ARG A 94 6.65 22.90 -6.66
N GLN A 95 5.46 22.37 -6.96
CA GLN A 95 5.10 21.76 -8.24
C GLN A 95 6.13 20.68 -8.66
N ASP A 96 6.64 19.93 -7.69
CA ASP A 96 7.74 18.98 -7.89
C ASP A 96 7.19 17.54 -8.00
N MET A 97 7.23 16.99 -9.22
CA MET A 97 6.78 15.63 -9.48
C MET A 97 7.71 14.58 -8.88
N ASP A 98 9.02 14.81 -8.86
CA ASP A 98 9.99 13.84 -8.34
C ASP A 98 9.88 13.72 -6.83
N GLU A 99 9.64 14.83 -6.13
CA GLU A 99 9.32 14.82 -4.71
C GLU A 99 8.01 14.06 -4.43
N ILE A 100 6.96 14.29 -5.22
CA ILE A 100 5.68 13.56 -5.10
C ILE A 100 5.89 12.05 -5.30
N ALA A 101 6.68 11.66 -6.31
CA ALA A 101 7.00 10.26 -6.58
C ALA A 101 7.75 9.62 -5.40
N ALA A 102 8.79 10.29 -4.91
CA ALA A 102 9.56 9.82 -3.75
C ALA A 102 8.67 9.62 -2.51
N LEU A 103 7.80 10.59 -2.21
CA LEU A 103 6.86 10.49 -1.10
C LEU A 103 5.82 9.38 -1.28
N ALA A 104 5.35 9.13 -2.50
CA ALA A 104 4.43 8.03 -2.80
C ALA A 104 5.09 6.66 -2.61
N HIS A 105 6.36 6.51 -2.99
CA HIS A 105 7.14 5.29 -2.74
C HIS A 105 7.43 5.10 -1.25
N THR A 106 7.78 6.16 -0.51
CA THR A 106 7.90 6.08 0.95
C THR A 106 6.60 5.61 1.59
N LEU A 107 5.46 6.12 1.14
CA LEU A 107 4.15 5.66 1.65
C LEU A 107 3.92 4.17 1.34
N ARG A 108 4.32 3.69 0.16
CA ARG A 108 4.26 2.27 -0.21
C ARG A 108 5.05 1.41 0.77
N GLU A 109 6.32 1.74 0.99
CA GLU A 109 7.21 0.97 1.88
C GLU A 109 6.64 0.84 3.29
N GLU A 110 6.05 1.92 3.82
CA GLU A 110 5.46 1.93 5.16
C GLU A 110 4.16 1.12 5.22
N ILE A 111 3.35 1.16 4.15
CA ILE A 111 2.17 0.28 4.02
C ILE A 111 2.60 -1.19 3.95
N GLU A 112 3.62 -1.53 3.15
CA GLU A 112 4.14 -2.89 3.03
C GLU A 112 4.71 -3.40 4.36
N LYS A 113 5.47 -2.59 5.10
CA LYS A 113 5.95 -2.92 6.46
C LYS A 113 4.81 -3.13 7.43
N SER A 114 3.78 -2.30 7.39
CA SER A 114 2.61 -2.44 8.27
C SER A 114 1.82 -3.71 7.94
N LEU A 115 1.57 -3.96 6.65
CA LEU A 115 0.88 -5.16 6.18
C LEU A 115 1.68 -6.45 6.38
N HIS A 116 3.01 -6.38 6.51
CA HIS A 116 3.82 -7.55 6.82
C HIS A 116 3.35 -8.26 8.10
N TYR A 117 3.10 -7.52 9.18
CA TYR A 117 2.59 -8.07 10.43
C TYR A 117 1.20 -8.69 10.25
N PHE A 118 0.31 -7.99 9.55
CA PHE A 118 -1.00 -8.52 9.18
C PHE A 118 -0.87 -9.85 8.41
N TYR A 119 0.00 -9.93 7.41
CA TYR A 119 0.22 -11.17 6.67
C TYR A 119 0.74 -12.28 7.55
N LEU A 120 1.68 -12.00 8.45
CA LEU A 120 2.21 -12.97 9.41
C LEU A 120 1.11 -13.55 10.31
N ASP A 121 0.21 -12.72 10.83
CA ASP A 121 -0.92 -13.16 11.68
C ASP A 121 -1.89 -14.10 10.93
N HIS A 122 -1.94 -13.98 9.60
CA HIS A 122 -2.79 -14.80 8.73
C HIS A 122 -2.06 -15.99 8.09
N MET A 123 -0.82 -16.27 8.51
CA MET A 123 -0.07 -17.47 8.12
C MET A 123 -0.63 -18.72 8.81
N CYS A 124 -0.79 -19.80 8.07
CA CYS A 124 -1.24 -21.08 8.58
C CYS A 124 -0.68 -22.26 7.79
N LEU A 125 -0.85 -23.45 8.33
CA LEU A 125 -0.59 -24.71 7.62
C LEU A 125 -1.84 -25.16 6.89
N LEU A 126 -1.69 -25.47 5.61
CA LEU A 126 -2.67 -26.14 4.77
C LEU A 126 -2.48 -27.65 4.91
N VAL A 127 -3.34 -28.29 5.69
CA VAL A 127 -3.31 -29.73 5.94
C VAL A 127 -4.31 -30.41 5.02
N THR A 128 -3.82 -31.06 3.97
CA THR A 128 -4.65 -31.82 3.04
C THR A 128 -4.96 -33.21 3.60
N ARG A 129 -5.85 -33.94 2.91
CA ARG A 129 -6.15 -35.33 3.27
C ARG A 129 -4.90 -36.23 3.20
N GLU A 130 -4.02 -35.99 2.23
CA GLU A 130 -2.73 -36.70 2.12
C GLU A 130 -1.86 -36.51 3.37
N CYS A 131 -1.83 -35.30 3.96
CA CYS A 131 -1.10 -35.05 5.20
C CYS A 131 -1.65 -35.85 6.40
N ILE A 132 -2.94 -36.20 6.37
CA ILE A 132 -3.59 -37.00 7.42
C ILE A 132 -3.30 -38.49 7.19
N ASP A 133 -3.32 -38.93 5.95
CA ASP A 133 -3.18 -40.34 5.59
C ASP A 133 -1.71 -40.80 5.49
N ASP A 134 -0.75 -39.90 5.21
CA ASP A 134 0.70 -40.15 5.20
C ASP A 134 1.45 -39.23 6.20
N PRO A 135 1.99 -39.77 7.31
CA PRO A 135 2.76 -39.00 8.29
C PRO A 135 4.03 -38.31 7.75
N ASN A 136 4.57 -38.75 6.60
CA ASN A 136 5.75 -38.13 5.99
C ASN A 136 5.39 -36.93 5.10
N LYS A 137 4.11 -36.74 4.78
CA LYS A 137 3.64 -35.63 3.96
C LYS A 137 3.56 -34.36 4.80
N VAL A 138 4.49 -33.45 4.57
CA VAL A 138 4.55 -32.16 5.27
C VAL A 138 3.43 -31.22 4.76
N PRO A 139 2.64 -30.58 5.66
CA PRO A 139 1.68 -29.54 5.29
C PRO A 139 2.33 -28.33 4.64
N GLU A 140 1.62 -27.69 3.72
CA GLU A 140 2.13 -26.50 3.02
C GLU A 140 1.85 -25.22 3.81
N ILE A 141 2.68 -24.20 3.62
CA ILE A 141 2.44 -22.89 4.21
C ILE A 141 1.42 -22.15 3.35
N TYR A 142 0.36 -21.63 3.97
CA TYR A 142 -0.71 -20.89 3.31
C TYR A 142 -0.98 -19.58 4.06
N ASN A 143 -1.32 -18.53 3.32
CA ASN A 143 -1.67 -17.24 3.88
C ASN A 143 -3.15 -16.93 3.60
N LYS A 144 -3.97 -16.86 4.66
CA LYS A 144 -5.41 -16.60 4.57
C LYS A 144 -5.73 -15.22 4.02
N ALA A 145 -4.87 -14.24 4.30
CA ALA A 145 -5.02 -12.87 3.86
C ALA A 145 -4.79 -12.70 2.36
N THR A 146 -3.90 -13.46 1.73
CA THR A 146 -3.65 -13.35 0.27
C THR A 146 -4.33 -14.46 -0.54
N SER A 147 -4.75 -15.54 0.12
CA SER A 147 -5.15 -16.82 -0.51
C SER A 147 -4.03 -17.45 -1.33
N CYS A 148 -2.80 -17.35 -0.84
CA CYS A 148 -1.65 -17.91 -1.51
C CYS A 148 -1.00 -19.02 -0.69
N VAL A 149 -0.50 -20.04 -1.39
CA VAL A 149 0.30 -21.14 -0.85
C VAL A 149 1.76 -20.93 -1.24
N TRP A 150 2.69 -21.27 -0.35
CA TRP A 150 4.12 -21.19 -0.61
C TRP A 150 4.63 -22.49 -1.23
N ARG A 151 5.13 -22.41 -2.47
CA ARG A 151 5.69 -23.54 -3.21
C ARG A 151 6.91 -23.09 -3.99
N ASP A 152 7.98 -23.89 -3.97
CA ASP A 152 9.20 -23.67 -4.76
C ASP A 152 9.79 -22.24 -4.67
N GLY A 153 9.71 -21.62 -3.48
CA GLY A 153 10.24 -20.28 -3.25
C GLY A 153 9.34 -19.13 -3.72
N ALA A 154 8.07 -19.40 -4.06
CA ALA A 154 7.12 -18.40 -4.50
C ALA A 154 5.74 -18.56 -3.85
N TRP A 155 5.03 -17.44 -3.70
CA TRP A 155 3.61 -17.42 -3.32
C TRP A 155 2.74 -17.63 -4.55
N LEU A 156 2.00 -18.73 -4.59
CA LEU A 156 1.10 -19.10 -5.68
C LEU A 156 -0.36 -18.96 -5.24
N LEU A 157 -1.20 -18.42 -6.11
CA LEU A 157 -2.62 -18.25 -5.82
C LEU A 157 -3.33 -19.61 -5.67
N MET A 158 -4.08 -19.76 -4.59
CA MET A 158 -4.88 -20.94 -4.28
C MET A 158 -6.14 -20.49 -3.54
N GLU A 159 -7.19 -20.13 -4.28
CA GLU A 159 -8.43 -19.59 -3.68
C GLU A 159 -9.31 -20.67 -3.06
N ASP A 160 -9.31 -21.86 -3.66
CA ASP A 160 -10.00 -23.04 -3.15
C ASP A 160 -9.02 -23.88 -2.34
N THR A 161 -9.33 -24.08 -1.06
CA THR A 161 -8.59 -24.97 -0.17
C THR A 161 -9.20 -26.38 -0.13
N GLU A 162 -10.23 -26.64 -0.93
CA GLU A 162 -11.00 -27.88 -0.97
C GLU A 162 -11.45 -28.30 0.44
N THR A 163 -11.18 -29.56 0.82
CA THR A 163 -11.44 -30.15 2.14
C THR A 163 -10.26 -30.01 3.11
N ALA A 164 -9.23 -29.22 2.75
CA ALA A 164 -8.06 -29.06 3.59
C ALA A 164 -8.38 -28.29 4.88
N ILE A 165 -7.70 -28.67 5.96
CA ILE A 165 -7.80 -28.02 7.27
C ILE A 165 -6.74 -26.92 7.34
N LEU A 166 -7.17 -25.69 7.65
CA LEU A 166 -6.26 -24.55 7.85
C LEU A 166 -5.91 -24.41 9.33
N LEU A 167 -4.73 -24.90 9.72
CA LEU A 167 -4.24 -24.80 11.09
C LEU A 167 -3.42 -23.51 11.26
N SER A 168 -4.03 -22.51 11.90
CA SER A 168 -3.29 -21.32 12.32
C SER A 168 -2.30 -21.70 13.42
N ALA A 169 -1.02 -21.39 13.21
CA ALA A 169 -0.03 -21.45 14.27
C ALA A 169 -0.02 -20.09 14.97
N PRO A 170 -0.18 -20.01 16.31
CA PRO A 170 0.13 -18.76 17.00
C PRO A 170 1.60 -18.43 16.74
N ILE A 171 1.90 -17.18 16.42
CA ILE A 171 3.28 -16.69 16.41
C ILE A 171 3.77 -16.79 17.85
N ILE A 172 4.48 -17.87 18.17
CA ILE A 172 5.19 -17.99 19.43
C ILE A 172 6.40 -17.07 19.28
N ASN A 173 6.31 -15.84 19.77
CA ASN A 173 7.51 -15.08 20.09
C ASN A 173 8.27 -15.95 21.08
N GLU A 174 9.38 -16.54 20.68
CA GLU A 174 10.23 -17.27 21.61
C GLU A 174 10.53 -16.31 22.76
N LEU A 175 10.13 -16.69 23.99
CA LEU A 175 10.58 -15.96 25.17
C LEU A 175 12.11 -15.91 25.09
N PRO A 176 12.73 -14.73 25.30
CA PRO A 176 14.18 -14.67 25.38
C PRO A 176 14.62 -15.73 26.41
N PRO A 177 15.71 -16.47 26.14
CA PRO A 177 16.19 -17.48 27.08
C PRO A 177 16.31 -16.80 28.43
N ALA A 178 15.66 -17.38 29.44
CA ALA A 178 15.71 -16.85 30.79
C ALA A 178 17.18 -16.79 31.19
N GLU A 179 17.77 -15.60 31.12
CA GLU A 179 19.11 -15.36 31.61
C GLU A 179 19.12 -15.86 33.05
N ALA A 180 20.12 -16.70 33.30
CA ALA A 180 20.39 -17.35 34.56
C ALA A 180 20.14 -16.37 35.70
N ALA A 181 19.15 -16.69 36.54
CA ALA A 181 18.97 -16.04 37.82
C ALA A 181 20.28 -16.20 38.61
N ALA A 182 21.04 -15.11 38.66
CA ALA A 182 22.16 -14.92 39.57
C ALA A 182 21.65 -14.58 40.97
#